data_AF-Q8C1K4-F1
#
_entry.id   AF-Q8C1K4-F1
#
_cell.length_a   1.000
_cell.length_b   1.000
_cell.length_c   1.000
_cell.angle_alpha   90.00
_cell.angle_beta   90.00
_cell.angle_gamma   90.00
#
_symmetry.space_group_name_H-M   'P 1'
#
loop_
_entity.id
_entity.type
_entity.pdbx_description
1 polymer ?
#
loop_
_entity_poly.entity_id
_entity_poly.type
_entity_poly.pdbx_seq_one_letter_code
_entity_poly.pdbx_strand_id
1 'polypeptide(L)'
;MSSVLSDYTIGGVKIHFPCRAYPAQLAMMNSIVRGLNSSQHCLLESPTGSGKSLALLCSALAWQQSLSDNKDTGVLTPITPFSCLVT
;
A
#
# COMPACT_ATOMS: atom_id res chain seq x y z
N MET A 1 10.83 -15.54 14.38
CA MET A 1 9.43 -15.79 13.98
C MET A 1 9.30 -15.36 12.53
N SER A 2 9.20 -16.33 11.62
CA SER A 2 9.09 -16.10 10.17
C SER A 2 7.77 -15.39 9.86
N SER A 3 7.83 -14.08 9.61
CA SER A 3 6.68 -13.31 9.14
C SER A 3 6.21 -13.91 7.81
N VAL A 4 5.04 -14.54 7.80
CA VAL A 4 4.44 -15.07 6.58
C VAL A 4 3.95 -13.88 5.76
N LEU A 5 4.78 -13.43 4.82
CA LEU A 5 4.41 -12.40 3.86
C LEU A 5 3.22 -12.93 3.05
N SER A 6 2.12 -12.19 3.06
CA SER A 6 0.91 -12.49 2.32
C SER A 6 0.79 -11.51 1.17
N ASP A 7 0.68 -12.02 -0.05
CA ASP A 7 0.56 -11.22 -1.26
C ASP A 7 -0.90 -11.05 -1.66
N TYR A 8 -1.32 -9.81 -1.88
CA TYR A 8 -2.68 -9.46 -2.29
C TYR A 8 -2.65 -8.65 -3.57
N THR A 9 -3.44 -9.04 -4.58
CA THR A 9 -3.58 -8.26 -5.81
C THR A 9 -4.89 -7.51 -5.78
N ILE A 10 -4.85 -6.17 -5.73
CA ILE A 10 -6.01 -5.30 -5.58
C ILE A 10 -5.91 -4.19 -6.61
N GLY A 11 -6.92 -4.04 -7.48
CA GLY A 11 -6.93 -2.98 -8.50
C GLY A 11 -5.75 -3.02 -9.48
N GLY A 12 -5.16 -4.21 -9.73
CA GLY A 12 -3.96 -4.37 -10.57
C GLY A 12 -2.64 -4.14 -9.83
N VAL A 13 -2.67 -3.78 -8.55
CA VAL A 13 -1.50 -3.54 -7.70
C VAL A 13 -1.22 -4.75 -6.82
N LYS A 14 0.04 -5.22 -6.79
CA LYS A 14 0.50 -6.26 -5.85
C LYS A 14 0.92 -5.62 -4.54
N ILE A 15 0.20 -5.93 -3.46
CA ILE A 15 0.44 -5.44 -2.10
C ILE A 15 1.00 -6.58 -1.27
N HIS A 16 2.20 -6.39 -0.73
CA HIS A 16 2.83 -7.33 0.19
C HIS A 16 2.49 -6.94 1.63
N PHE A 17 1.89 -7.85 2.38
CA PHE A 17 1.47 -7.61 3.76
C PHE A 17 2.20 -8.57 4.71
N PRO A 18 2.76 -8.11 5.83
CA PRO A 18 3.60 -8.94 6.71
C PRO A 18 2.83 -10.00 7.52
N CYS A 19 1.50 -9.96 7.47
CA CYS A 19 0.60 -10.88 8.16
C CYS A 19 -0.57 -11.23 7.23
N ARG A 20 -1.46 -12.13 7.64
CA ARG A 20 -2.72 -12.35 6.95
C ARG A 20 -3.65 -11.15 7.18
N ALA A 21 -4.06 -10.47 6.11
CA ALA A 21 -4.95 -9.33 6.20
C ALA A 21 -6.38 -9.77 6.59
N TYR A 22 -7.02 -9.00 7.47
CA TYR A 22 -8.43 -9.17 7.81
C TYR A 22 -9.33 -8.66 6.66
N PRO A 23 -10.56 -9.18 6.52
CA PRO A 23 -11.49 -8.73 5.47
C PRO A 23 -11.71 -7.20 5.45
N ALA A 24 -11.78 -6.56 6.62
CA ALA A 24 -11.90 -5.11 6.72
C ALA A 24 -10.65 -4.36 6.21
N GLN A 25 -9.46 -4.93 6.41
CA GLN A 25 -8.21 -4.36 5.88
C GLN A 25 -8.15 -4.49 4.36
N LEU A 26 -8.62 -5.61 3.79
CA LEU A 26 -8.71 -5.79 2.34
C LEU A 26 -9.70 -4.82 1.70
N ALA A 27 -10.86 -4.60 2.33
CA ALA A 27 -11.82 -3.59 1.88
C ALA A 27 -11.22 -2.18 1.90
N MET A 28 -10.46 -1.84 2.96
CA MET A 28 -9.73 -0.59 3.04
C MET A 28 -8.67 -0.47 1.94
N MET A 29 -7.81 -1.48 1.75
CA MET A 29 -6.79 -1.47 0.69
C MET A 29 -7.40 -1.28 -0.69
N ASN A 30 -8.56 -1.90 -0.96
CA ASN A 30 -9.30 -1.72 -2.20
C ASN A 30 -9.75 -0.27 -2.40
N SER A 31 -10.39 0.32 -1.40
CA SER A 31 -10.79 1.73 -1.47
C SER A 31 -9.60 2.68 -1.62
N ILE A 32 -8.46 2.40 -0.97
CA ILE A 32 -7.22 3.18 -1.12
C ILE A 32 -6.71 3.10 -2.56
N VAL A 33 -6.51 1.90 -3.09
CA VAL A 33 -6.00 1.72 -4.46
C VAL A 33 -6.93 2.38 -5.49
N ARG A 34 -8.25 2.26 -5.31
CA ARG A 34 -9.23 2.93 -6.16
C ARG A 34 -9.15 4.45 -6.06
N GLY A 35 -9.05 4.99 -4.84
CA GLY A 35 -8.90 6.43 -4.61
C GLY A 35 -7.62 6.98 -5.24
N LEU A 36 -6.51 6.28 -5.07
CA LEU A 36 -5.21 6.64 -5.66
C LEU A 36 -5.25 6.57 -7.20
N ASN A 37 -5.82 5.51 -7.78
CA ASN A 37 -5.92 5.37 -9.23
C ASN A 37 -6.81 6.44 -9.88
N SER A 38 -7.86 6.90 -9.18
CA SER A 38 -8.75 7.97 -9.64
C SER A 38 -8.28 9.37 -9.23
N SER A 39 -7.16 9.51 -8.52
CA SER A 39 -6.69 10.76 -7.92
C SER A 39 -7.78 11.49 -7.11
N GLN A 40 -8.61 10.73 -6.38
CA GLN A 40 -9.71 11.25 -5.56
C GLN A 40 -9.42 11.11 -4.06
N HIS A 41 -9.98 12.02 -3.28
CA HIS A 41 -9.97 11.88 -1.81
C HIS A 41 -10.95 10.79 -1.38
N CYS A 42 -10.52 9.87 -0.53
CA CYS A 42 -11.34 8.79 0.01
C CYS A 42 -11.44 8.94 1.54
N LEU A 43 -12.67 8.96 2.06
CA LEU A 43 -12.93 8.86 3.49
C LEU A 43 -13.05 7.38 3.87
N LEU A 44 -12.12 6.90 4.69
CA LEU A 44 -12.03 5.49 5.08
C LEU A 44 -12.35 5.32 6.55
N GLU A 45 -13.57 4.89 6.83
CA GLU A 45 -13.95 4.46 8.17
C GLU A 45 -13.48 3.03 8.41
N SER A 46 -12.83 2.80 9.54
CA SER A 46 -12.48 1.45 9.95
C SER A 46 -12.55 1.33 11.47
N PRO A 47 -12.89 0.14 12.00
CA PRO A 47 -12.97 -0.09 13.44
C PRO A 47 -11.59 0.04 14.11
N THR A 48 -11.53 0.71 15.26
CA THR A 48 -10.29 1.02 16.02
C THR A 48 -9.50 -0.25 16.34
N GLY A 49 -8.17 -0.23 16.23
CA GLY A 49 -7.30 -1.37 16.56
C GLY A 49 -6.96 -2.35 15.41
N SER A 50 -7.51 -2.17 14.20
CA SER A 50 -7.36 -3.11 13.08
C SER A 50 -6.12 -2.90 12.18
N GLY A 51 -5.02 -2.30 12.66
CA GLY A 51 -3.80 -2.14 11.86
C GLY A 51 -3.92 -1.24 10.61
N LYS A 52 -4.75 -0.19 10.66
CA LYS A 52 -5.04 0.73 9.55
C LYS A 52 -3.78 1.36 8.95
N SER A 53 -2.86 1.80 9.80
CA SER A 53 -1.64 2.48 9.36
C SER A 53 -0.77 1.56 8.51
N LEU A 54 -0.71 0.27 8.88
CA LEU A 54 0.03 -0.73 8.12
C LEU A 54 -0.64 -0.99 6.77
N ALA A 55 -1.96 -1.17 6.74
CA ALA A 55 -2.71 -1.37 5.49
C ALA A 55 -2.59 -0.17 4.55
N LEU A 56 -2.65 1.05 5.10
CA LEU A 56 -2.49 2.29 4.34
C LEU A 56 -1.07 2.45 3.79
N LEU A 57 -0.05 2.24 4.61
CA LEU A 57 1.34 2.36 4.18
C LEU A 57 1.68 1.31 3.11
N CYS A 58 1.33 0.04 3.33
CA CYS A 58 1.59 -1.05 2.39
C CYS A 58 0.86 -0.83 1.05
N SER A 59 -0.40 -0.39 1.08
CA SER A 59 -1.17 -0.13 -0.15
C SER A 59 -0.63 1.08 -0.92
N ALA A 60 -0.26 2.16 -0.25
CA ALA A 60 0.32 3.34 -0.88
C ALA A 60 1.69 3.05 -1.51
N LEU A 61 2.57 2.35 -0.80
CA LEU A 61 3.89 1.97 -1.30
C LEU A 61 3.77 1.02 -2.50
N ALA A 62 2.91 0.00 -2.40
CA ALA A 62 2.66 -0.92 -3.49
C ALA A 62 2.09 -0.22 -4.72
N TRP A 63 1.15 0.72 -4.54
CA TRP A 63 0.61 1.51 -5.64
C TRP A 63 1.70 2.35 -6.30
N GLN A 64 2.53 3.03 -5.52
CA GLN A 64 3.67 3.80 -6.04
C GLN A 64 4.66 2.91 -6.81
N GLN A 65 4.94 1.71 -6.30
CA GLN A 65 5.76 0.72 -7.00
C GLN A 65 5.11 0.28 -8.30
N SER A 66 3.79 0.03 -8.34
CA SER A 66 3.10 -0.36 -9.59
C SER A 66 3.17 0.71 -10.69
N LEU A 67 3.23 1.99 -10.31
CA LEU A 67 3.47 3.08 -11.25
C LEU A 67 4.92 3.11 -11.74
N SER A 68 5.86 2.75 -10.86
CA SER A 68 7.30 2.79 -11.14
C SER A 68 7.79 1.54 -11.88
N ASP A 69 7.17 0.38 -11.67
CA ASP A 69 7.48 -0.94 -12.24
C ASP A 69 7.21 -1.02 -13.76
N ASN A 70 6.64 0.04 -14.36
CA ASN A 70 6.77 0.28 -15.80
C ASN A 70 8.24 0.57 -16.23
N LYS A 71 9.20 0.55 -15.31
CA LYS A 71 10.65 0.59 -15.53
C LYS A 71 11.32 -0.47 -14.63
N ASP A 72 11.63 -1.62 -15.21
CA ASP A 72 12.49 -2.72 -14.73
C ASP A 72 12.78 -2.87 -13.21
N THR A 73 12.17 -3.91 -12.65
CA THR A 73 12.79 -4.95 -11.81
C THR A 73 13.94 -4.53 -10.88
N GLY A 74 13.64 -4.53 -9.59
CA GLY A 74 14.59 -4.89 -8.54
C GLY A 74 15.43 -3.73 -8.01
N VAL A 75 15.02 -3.19 -6.86
CA VAL A 75 15.84 -3.01 -5.65
C VAL A 75 14.96 -2.30 -4.63
N LEU A 76 15.00 -2.80 -3.40
CA LEU A 76 14.53 -2.09 -2.22
C LEU A 76 15.16 -0.69 -2.19
N THR A 77 14.44 0.36 -2.59
CA THR A 77 14.76 1.69 -2.10
C THR A 77 13.94 1.91 -0.83
N PRO A 78 14.58 1.87 0.35
CA PRO A 78 13.91 2.23 1.59
C PRO A 78 13.46 3.67 1.44
N ILE A 79 12.20 3.94 1.83
CA ILE A 79 11.74 5.23 2.34
C ILE A 79 12.67 6.41 1.98
N THR A 80 12.48 7.05 0.83
CA THR A 80 12.91 8.44 0.70
C THR A 80 11.76 9.32 1.16
N PRO A 81 11.70 9.73 2.45
CA PRO A 81 10.97 10.92 2.79
C PRO A 81 11.71 12.09 2.12
N PHE A 82 10.98 13.01 1.50
CA PHE A 82 11.51 14.29 1.03
C PHE A 82 12.56 14.22 -0.10
N SER A 83 12.11 14.05 -1.34
CA SER A 83 12.59 14.95 -2.39
C SER A 83 11.78 16.24 -2.34
N CYS A 84 11.96 16.98 -1.24
CA CYS A 84 11.57 18.38 -1.13
C CYS A 84 12.82 19.11 -0.65
N LEU A 85 13.56 19.61 -1.64
CA LEU A 85 14.27 20.89 -1.60
C LEU A 85 15.08 21.21 -0.32
N VAL A 86 16.37 20.86 -0.32
CA VAL A 86 17.37 21.74 0.29
C VAL A 86 18.35 22.14 -0.81
N THR A 87 18.11 23.32 -1.36
CA THR A 87 19.15 24.20 -1.92
C THR A 87 19.48 25.21 -0.84
#